data_AF-A0A7G8HBT4-F1
#
_entry.id   AF-A0A7G8HBT4-F1
#
_cell.length_a   1.000
_cell.length_b   1.000
_cell.length_c   1.000
_cell.angle_alpha   90.00
_cell.angle_beta   90.00
_cell.angle_gamma   90.00
#
_symmetry.space_group_name_H-M   'P 1'
#
loop_
_entity.id
_entity.type
_entity.pdbx_description
1 polymer ?
#
loop_
_entity_poly.entity_id
_entity_poly.type
_entity_poly.pdbx_seq_one_letter_code
_entity_poly.pdbx_strand_id
1 'polypeptide(L)' 'MKQFTETSSDPYDRHHYRLWFSDGSFQDVESYDEAQRIWYSSKTRPKTIEVTQPKIRRGGKGF' A
#
# COMPACT_ATOMS: atom_id res chain seq x y z
N MET A 1 -3.95 5.48 36.97
CA MET A 1 -4.19 5.86 35.56
C MET A 1 -3.29 4.98 34.69
N LYS A 2 -3.85 4.20 33.75
CA LYS A 2 -3.04 3.50 32.75
C LYS A 2 -2.73 4.50 31.64
N GLN A 3 -1.44 4.79 31.48
CA GLN A 3 -0.96 5.62 30.38
C GLN A 3 -0.82 4.72 29.15
N PHE A 4 -1.21 5.23 27.98
CA PHE A 4 -1.02 4.50 26.72
C PHE A 4 0.47 4.57 26.36
N THR A 5 1.12 3.41 26.25
CA THR A 5 2.50 3.32 25.80
C THR A 5 2.51 3.27 24.27
N GLU A 6 3.15 4.24 23.64
CA GLU A 6 3.41 4.24 22.20
C GLU A 6 4.30 3.04 21.84
N THR A 7 3.81 2.17 20.97
CA THR A 7 4.50 0.93 20.60
C THR A 7 5.42 1.08 19.39
N SER A 8 5.33 2.18 18.63
CA SER A 8 6.22 2.48 17.50
C SER A 8 6.07 3.94 17.09
N SER A 9 7.21 4.63 17.02
CA SER A 9 7.31 6.01 16.52
C SER A 9 7.63 6.07 15.02
N ASP A 10 7.78 4.91 14.36
CA ASP A 10 8.06 4.83 12.94
C ASP A 10 6.84 5.28 12.12
N PRO A 11 7.05 5.97 10.98
CA PRO A 11 5.96 6.35 10.09
C PRO A 11 5.09 5.14 9.77
N TYR A 12 3.77 5.33 9.79
CA TYR A 12 2.78 4.27 9.54
C TYR A 12 2.77 3.76 8.09
N ASP A 13 3.69 4.25 7.26
CA ASP A 13 3.83 3.92 5.84
C ASP A 13 4.49 2.53 5.66
N ARG A 14 3.76 1.49 6.08
CA ARG A 14 4.26 0.10 6.13
C ARG A 14 3.75 -0.76 4.99
N HIS A 15 2.86 -0.24 4.14
CA HIS A 15 2.10 -1.06 3.20
C HIS A 15 1.99 -0.37 1.84
N HIS A 16 2.39 -1.06 0.79
CA HIS A 16 2.06 -0.68 -0.57
C HIS A 16 0.76 -1.37 -0.98
N TYR A 17 -0.07 -0.71 -1.76
CA TYR A 17 -1.35 -1.22 -2.22
C TYR A 17 -1.30 -1.45 -3.72
N ARG A 18 -1.71 -2.63 -4.17
CA ARG A 18 -1.89 -2.95 -5.57
C ARG A 18 -3.37 -3.03 -5.90
N LEU A 19 -3.83 -2.16 -6.79
CA LEU A 19 -5.20 -2.20 -7.31
C LEU A 19 -5.22 -2.99 -8.61
N TRP A 20 -6.05 -4.01 -8.67
CA TRP A 20 -6.36 -4.75 -9.89
C TRP A 20 -7.63 -4.21 -10.51
N PHE A 21 -7.57 -3.88 -11.80
CA PHE A 21 -8.72 -3.44 -12.57
C PHE A 21 -9.39 -4.60 -13.31
N SER A 22 -10.64 -4.40 -13.68
CA SER A 22 -11.45 -5.40 -14.37
C SER A 22 -10.93 -5.76 -15.78
N ASP A 23 -10.16 -4.88 -16.41
CA ASP A 23 -9.50 -5.08 -17.70
C ASP A 23 -8.21 -5.90 -17.62
N GLY A 24 -7.80 -6.31 -16.41
CA GLY A 24 -6.57 -7.04 -16.16
C GLY A 24 -5.33 -6.16 -15.95
N SER A 25 -5.47 -4.83 -16.04
CA SER A 25 -4.41 -3.91 -15.64
C SER A 25 -4.30 -3.81 -14.12
N PHE A 26 -3.16 -3.31 -13.62
CA PHE A 26 -2.96 -3.04 -12.20
C PHE A 26 -2.23 -1.72 -11.98
N GLN A 27 -2.44 -1.12 -10.82
CA GLN A 27 -1.74 0.08 -10.36
C GLN A 27 -1.24 -0.11 -8.93
N ASP A 28 0.05 0.12 -8.73
CA ASP A 28 0.70 0.09 -7.42
C ASP A 28 0.72 1.51 -6.84
N VAL A 29 0.31 1.67 -5.58
CA VAL A 29 0.32 2.94 -4.83
C VAL A 29 0.91 2.74 -3.44
N GLU A 30 1.52 3.77 -2.89
CA GLU A 30 2.22 3.69 -1.61
C GLU A 30 1.29 4.01 -0.44
N SER A 31 0.19 4.74 -0.68
CA SER A 31 -0.76 5.13 0.36
C SER A 31 -2.15 4.54 0.16
N TYR A 32 -2.80 4.19 1.28
CA TYR A 32 -4.19 3.75 1.29
C TYR A 32 -5.15 4.84 0.79
N ASP A 33 -4.87 6.11 1.09
CA ASP A 33 -5.69 7.23 0.65
C ASP A 33 -5.70 7.34 -0.88
N GLU A 34 -4.56 7.06 -1.51
CA GLU A 34 -4.45 7.05 -2.96
C GLU A 34 -5.22 5.86 -3.55
N ALA A 35 -5.10 4.68 -2.95
CA ALA A 35 -5.87 3.50 -3.34
C ALA A 35 -7.38 3.75 -3.27
N GLN A 36 -7.86 4.37 -2.19
CA GLN A 36 -9.27 4.72 -2.04
C GLN A 36 -9.72 5.75 -3.09
N ARG A 37 -8.90 6.78 -3.36
CA ARG A 37 -9.22 7.76 -4.41
C ARG A 37 -9.38 7.07 -5.76
N ILE A 38 -8.46 6.18 -6.14
CA ILE A 38 -8.57 5.41 -7.39
C ILE A 38 -9.81 4.51 -7.35
N TRP A 39 -10.11 3.89 -6.21
CA TRP A 39 -11.29 3.05 -6.04
C TRP A 39 -12.59 3.76 -6.36
N TYR A 40 -12.78 4.98 -5.85
CA TYR A 40 -14.01 5.74 -6.02
C TYR A 40 -14.03 6.61 -7.28
N SER A 41 -12.88 6.96 -7.86
CA SER A 41 -12.81 7.86 -9.03
C SER A 41 -12.59 7.15 -10.37
N SER A 42 -12.12 5.89 -10.36
CA SER A 42 -11.72 5.22 -11.60
C SER A 42 -12.91 4.78 -12.44
N LYS A 43 -12.89 5.17 -13.72
CA LYS A 43 -13.85 4.71 -14.73
C LYS A 43 -13.68 3.22 -15.07
N THR A 44 -12.47 2.67 -14.92
CA THR A 44 -12.13 1.28 -15.28
C THR A 44 -12.50 0.25 -14.20
N ARG A 45 -13.24 0.67 -13.17
CA ARG A 45 -13.81 -0.17 -12.09
C ARG A 45 -12.76 -1.12 -11.49
N PRO A 46 -12.01 -0.66 -10.47
CA PRO A 46 -11.12 -1.53 -9.74
C PRO A 46 -11.91 -2.67 -9.09
N LYS A 47 -11.30 -3.85 -9.12
CA LYS A 47 -11.88 -5.14 -8.73
C LYS A 47 -11.37 -5.59 -7.36
N THR A 48 -10.08 -5.44 -7.12
CA THR A 48 -9.42 -5.94 -5.91
C THR A 48 -8.32 -4.98 -5.48
N ILE A 49 -8.16 -4.78 -4.16
CA ILE A 49 -6.99 -4.11 -3.57
C ILE A 49 -6.21 -5.16 -2.81
N GLU A 50 -4.96 -5.37 -3.19
CA GLU A 50 -4.00 -6.23 -2.49
C GLU A 50 -3.08 -5.36 -1.64
N VAL A 51 -2.89 -5.76 -0.38
CA VAL A 51 -1.93 -5.11 0.52
C VAL A 51 -0.62 -5.87 0.40
N THR A 52 0.41 -5.20 -0.10
CA THR A 52 1.75 -5.73 -0.29
C THR A 52 2.72 -5.07 0.68
N GLN A 53 3.72 -5.82 1.14
CA GLN A 53 4.81 -5.22 1.89
C GLN A 53 5.66 -4.38 0.93
N PRO A 54 6.20 -3.24 1.36
CA PRO A 54 7.17 -2.51 0.57
C PRO A 54 8.25 -3.50 0.14
N LYS A 55 8.48 -3.59 -1.17
CA LYS A 55 9.60 -4.38 -1.67
C LYS A 55 10.83 -3.74 -1.07
N ILE A 56 11.37 -4.35 -0.02
CA ILE A 56 12.73 -4.10 0.44
C ILE A 56 13.54 -4.31 -0.83
N ARG A 57 14.03 -3.23 -1.45
CA ARG A 57 15.04 -3.34 -2.48
C ARG A 57 16.20 -3.98 -1.76
N ARG A 58 16.30 -5.32 -1.82
CA ARG A 58 17.50 -6.05 -1.44
C ARG A 58 18.55 -5.55 -2.41
N GLY A 59 19.21 -4.45 -2.05
CA GLY A 59 20.44 -4.01 -2.66
C GLY A 59 21.38 -5.18 -2.48
N GLY A 60 21.58 -5.95 -3.55
CA GLY A 60 22.63 -6.95 -3.60
C GLY A 60 23.95 -6.22 -3.49
N LYS A 61 24.42 -6.02 -2.25
CA LYS A 61 25.81 -5.70 -1.99
C LYS A 61 26.48 -7.06 -1.85
N GLY A 62 27.01 -7.53 -2.98
CA GLY A 62 27.94 -8.65 -3.00
C GLY A 62 29.08 -8.36 -2.02
N PHE A 63 29.40 -9.36 -1.22
CA PHE A 63 30.68 -9.49 -0.55
C PHE A 63 31.53 -10.45 -1.37
#